data_AF-A0A7V5K4A0-F1
#
_entry.id   AF-A0A7V5K4A0-F1
#
_cell.length_a   1.000
_cell.length_b   1.000
_cell.length_c   1.000
_cell.angle_alpha   90.00
_cell.angle_beta   90.00
_cell.angle_gamma   90.00
#
_symmetry.space_group_name_H-M   'P 1'
#
loop_
_entity.id
_entity.type
_entity.pdbx_description
1 polymer ?
#
loop_
_entity_poly.entity_id
_entity_poly.type
_entity_poly.pdbx_seq_one_letter_code
_entity_poly.pdbx_strand_id
1 'polypeptide(L)'
;MNLRPLIDFWLSPFSQGASSNSCLVAGLRDQLAGVPELGEPIEDLSLLELHRPIVEALMSAVFPAAFWETKPMAAVVPFCMKPVLVSPSFKELFIKEDGSFRGEFLVGRDGFFRGRLARAYLRILRSFYQVEETFDFPVVCRLQDPKTGLDRYYRLQLDPRFTEIKPVGELPVLSEEQKAAVLENLTNPEVLRQILPPEKFEIQGLTVVEAVDVTQSEVLSALERDLIDQDSVFTRAGFMRLQERLRTLSGRPDLVVGLAALNEDQVFILNLGCETHGDGPIFAGGEVIPQAEFQGSLYEKAVKEQRILRIPDVARERLRTSVEEAVLRSGGRSLLIAPLSYQGVMIGTMDLATPRPGDLGPVEVLLLEQILPLFSMAVKRGLDEIEHRVQGVIKEKCTAVHPAVEWRFRRAALQYLRSSRG
;
A
#
# COMPACT_ATOMS: atom_id res chain seq x y z
N MET A 1 18.12 -25.57 -10.02
CA MET A 1 16.71 -25.84 -9.58
C MET A 1 16.62 -27.32 -9.22
N ASN A 2 15.72 -27.75 -8.33
CA ASN A 2 15.49 -29.19 -8.12
C ASN A 2 14.03 -29.44 -7.72
N LEU A 3 13.33 -30.38 -8.35
CA LEU A 3 11.95 -30.74 -7.97
C LEU A 3 11.90 -31.88 -6.96
N ARG A 4 13.04 -32.51 -6.64
CA ARG A 4 13.15 -33.63 -5.72
C ARG A 4 12.43 -33.41 -4.38
N PRO A 5 12.58 -32.26 -3.68
CA PRO A 5 11.87 -32.06 -2.42
C PRO A 5 10.34 -32.09 -2.56
N LEU A 6 9.80 -31.64 -3.70
CA LEU A 6 8.36 -31.68 -3.99
C LEU A 6 7.91 -33.09 -4.40
N ILE A 7 8.74 -33.81 -5.16
CA ILE A 7 8.51 -35.21 -5.51
C ILE A 7 8.49 -36.09 -4.25
N ASP A 8 9.47 -35.92 -3.37
CA ASP A 8 9.56 -36.67 -2.11
C ASP A 8 8.36 -36.38 -1.20
N PHE A 9 7.83 -35.14 -1.21
CA PHE A 9 6.57 -34.81 -0.53
C PHE A 9 5.39 -35.63 -1.08
N TRP A 10 5.23 -35.71 -2.39
CA TRP A 10 4.18 -36.51 -3.03
C TRP A 10 4.36 -38.02 -2.81
N LEU A 11 5.60 -38.48 -2.66
CA LEU A 11 5.91 -39.89 -2.40
C LEU A 11 5.93 -40.23 -0.91
N SER A 12 5.82 -39.25 -0.01
CA SER A 12 5.84 -39.48 1.44
C SER A 12 4.60 -40.27 1.93
N PRO A 13 4.70 -41.00 3.05
CA PRO A 13 3.55 -41.70 3.64
C PRO A 13 2.40 -40.76 4.01
N PHE A 14 2.70 -39.49 4.30
CA PHE A 14 1.73 -38.47 4.65
C PHE A 14 0.76 -38.17 3.49
N SER A 15 1.27 -38.02 2.27
CA SER A 15 0.46 -37.80 1.08
C SER A 15 -0.22 -39.07 0.57
N GLN A 16 0.35 -40.25 0.86
CA GLN A 16 -0.24 -41.56 0.54
C GLN A 16 -1.37 -41.99 1.50
N GLY A 17 -1.33 -41.57 2.77
CA GLY A 17 -2.31 -41.91 3.80
C GLY A 17 -3.62 -41.12 3.73
N ALA A 18 -3.65 -40.01 2.99
CA ALA A 18 -4.88 -39.26 2.70
C ALA A 18 -5.63 -39.98 1.57
N SER A 19 -6.76 -40.62 1.88
CA SER A 19 -7.57 -41.43 0.95
C SER A 19 -7.94 -40.71 -0.35
N SER A 20 -8.00 -39.37 -0.34
CA SER A 20 -8.31 -38.51 -1.47
C SER A 20 -7.22 -38.40 -2.54
N ASN A 21 -5.95 -38.71 -2.22
CA ASN A 21 -4.81 -38.44 -3.12
C ASN A 21 -4.19 -39.70 -3.73
N SER A 22 -4.63 -40.90 -3.34
CA SER A 22 -4.03 -42.18 -3.73
C SER A 22 -3.92 -42.40 -5.25
N CYS A 23 -4.97 -42.09 -6.00
CA CYS A 23 -4.98 -42.22 -7.46
C CYS A 23 -4.06 -41.19 -8.14
N LEU A 24 -4.03 -39.97 -7.62
CA LEU A 24 -3.19 -38.90 -8.16
C LEU A 24 -1.70 -39.17 -7.91
N VAL A 25 -1.36 -39.66 -6.72
CA VAL A 25 0.01 -40.07 -6.37
C VAL A 25 0.46 -41.26 -7.23
N ALA A 26 -0.41 -42.23 -7.49
CA ALA A 26 -0.09 -43.36 -8.37
C ALA A 26 0.18 -42.88 -9.81
N GLY A 27 -0.69 -42.04 -10.38
CA GLY A 27 -0.50 -41.49 -11.72
C GLY A 27 0.77 -40.63 -11.85
N LEU A 28 1.06 -39.79 -10.84
CA LEU A 28 2.29 -39.01 -10.79
C LEU A 28 3.54 -39.91 -10.74
N ARG A 29 3.50 -40.99 -9.97
CA ARG A 29 4.61 -41.95 -9.88
C ARG A 29 4.92 -42.59 -11.23
N ASP A 30 3.89 -43.02 -11.95
CA ASP A 30 4.05 -43.66 -13.26
C ASP A 30 4.60 -42.66 -14.30
N GLN A 31 4.11 -41.42 -14.30
CA GLN A 31 4.62 -40.36 -15.17
C GLN A 31 6.08 -40.00 -14.85
N LEU A 32 6.43 -39.87 -13.56
CA LEU A 32 7.80 -39.58 -13.12
C LEU A 32 8.78 -40.71 -13.44
N ALA A 33 8.33 -41.97 -13.45
CA ALA A 33 9.15 -43.10 -13.87
C ALA A 33 9.58 -43.00 -15.35
N GLY A 34 8.75 -42.36 -16.19
CA GLY A 34 9.08 -42.06 -17.59
C GLY A 34 10.02 -40.86 -17.78
N VAL A 35 10.19 -40.02 -16.76
CA VAL A 35 10.96 -38.77 -16.83
C VAL A 35 11.82 -38.58 -15.55
N PRO A 36 12.79 -39.48 -15.30
CA PRO A 36 13.60 -39.44 -14.07
C PRO A 36 14.46 -38.17 -13.96
N GLU A 37 14.78 -37.54 -15.09
CA GLU A 37 15.52 -36.27 -15.19
C GLU A 37 14.86 -35.10 -14.42
N LEU A 38 13.54 -35.14 -14.17
CA LEU A 38 12.87 -34.13 -13.32
C LEU A 38 13.22 -34.26 -11.84
N GLY A 39 13.72 -35.43 -11.41
CA GLY A 39 14.15 -35.69 -10.04
C GLY A 39 15.61 -35.29 -9.74
N GLU A 40 16.36 -34.90 -10.77
CA GLU A 40 17.76 -34.48 -10.66
C GLU A 40 17.89 -32.94 -10.63
N PRO A 41 19.06 -32.39 -10.27
CA PRO A 41 19.30 -30.95 -10.39
C PRO A 41 19.12 -30.46 -11.84
N ILE A 42 18.23 -29.48 -12.02
CA ILE A 42 17.87 -28.89 -13.32
C ILE A 42 18.60 -27.57 -13.49
N GLU A 43 19.47 -27.50 -14.51
CA GLU A 43 20.16 -26.29 -14.95
C GLU A 43 19.41 -25.57 -16.08
N ASP A 44 18.97 -26.32 -17.10
CA ASP A 44 18.16 -25.80 -18.20
C ASP A 44 16.66 -25.88 -17.86
N LEU A 45 16.04 -24.71 -17.65
CA LEU A 45 14.62 -24.62 -17.34
C LEU A 45 13.72 -24.96 -18.54
N SER A 46 14.25 -25.06 -19.77
CA SER A 46 13.48 -25.51 -20.93
C SER A 46 12.89 -26.91 -20.73
N LEU A 47 13.54 -27.74 -19.91
CA LEU A 47 13.08 -29.07 -19.50
C LEU A 47 11.72 -29.03 -18.80
N LEU A 48 11.46 -27.97 -18.03
CA LEU A 48 10.21 -27.80 -17.29
C LEU A 48 9.06 -27.45 -18.22
N GLU A 49 9.33 -26.71 -19.29
CA GLU A 49 8.33 -26.42 -20.33
C GLU A 49 8.06 -27.65 -21.20
N LEU A 50 9.09 -28.46 -21.50
CA LEU A 50 8.93 -29.72 -22.24
C LEU A 50 7.98 -30.68 -21.52
N HIS A 51 8.08 -30.76 -20.18
CA HIS A 51 7.28 -31.64 -19.33
C HIS A 51 6.21 -30.90 -18.53
N ARG A 52 5.71 -29.76 -19.05
CA ARG A 52 4.76 -28.87 -18.36
C ARG A 52 3.56 -29.58 -17.71
N PRO A 53 2.89 -30.57 -18.34
CA PRO A 53 1.77 -31.27 -17.69
C PRO A 53 2.15 -31.98 -16.38
N ILE A 54 3.34 -32.59 -16.33
CA ILE A 54 3.84 -33.27 -15.12
C ILE A 54 4.21 -32.24 -14.05
N VAL A 55 4.85 -31.13 -14.45
CA VAL A 55 5.22 -30.03 -13.54
C VAL A 55 3.98 -29.39 -12.93
N GLU A 56 2.94 -29.11 -13.72
CA GLU A 56 1.67 -28.56 -13.22
C GLU A 56 0.97 -29.53 -12.26
N ALA A 57 0.99 -30.83 -12.55
CA ALA A 57 0.45 -31.86 -11.65
C ALA A 57 1.23 -31.95 -10.33
N LEU A 58 2.56 -31.86 -10.35
CA LEU A 58 3.37 -31.78 -9.13
C LEU A 58 3.05 -30.52 -8.32
N MET A 59 2.87 -29.40 -9.01
CA MET A 59 2.64 -28.10 -8.38
C MET A 59 1.24 -27.96 -7.80
N SER A 60 0.31 -28.87 -8.09
CA SER A 60 -1.05 -28.85 -7.51
C SER A 60 -1.09 -29.05 -5.99
N ALA A 61 -0.03 -29.58 -5.38
CA ALA A 61 0.15 -29.64 -3.93
C ALA A 61 0.37 -28.27 -3.31
N VAL A 62 0.91 -27.33 -4.09
CA VAL A 62 1.34 -26.01 -3.67
C VAL A 62 0.36 -24.94 -4.13
N PHE A 63 -0.18 -25.11 -5.33
CA PHE A 63 -1.11 -24.21 -5.97
C PHE A 63 -2.45 -24.94 -6.18
N PRO A 64 -3.42 -24.77 -5.26
CA PRO A 64 -4.73 -25.35 -5.46
C PRO A 64 -5.35 -24.79 -6.74
N ALA A 65 -5.86 -25.67 -7.61
CA ALA A 65 -6.43 -25.29 -8.91
C ALA A 65 -7.50 -24.19 -8.81
N ALA A 66 -8.28 -24.21 -7.71
CA ALA A 66 -9.30 -23.20 -7.43
C ALA A 66 -8.76 -21.76 -7.29
N PHE A 67 -7.48 -21.61 -6.94
CA PHE A 67 -6.84 -20.30 -6.75
C PHE A 67 -5.87 -19.93 -7.87
N TRP A 68 -5.54 -20.86 -8.77
CA TRP A 68 -4.49 -20.67 -9.78
C TRP A 68 -4.74 -19.46 -10.68
N GLU A 69 -5.99 -19.27 -11.12
CA GLU A 69 -6.36 -18.16 -12.00
C GLU A 69 -6.40 -16.81 -11.26
N THR A 70 -6.81 -16.82 -9.99
CA THR A 70 -7.17 -15.59 -9.26
C THR A 70 -6.07 -15.06 -8.35
N LYS A 71 -5.23 -15.94 -7.78
CA LYS A 71 -4.22 -15.56 -6.80
C LYS A 71 -2.84 -15.38 -7.46
N PRO A 72 -2.18 -14.24 -7.25
CA PRO A 72 -0.83 -14.03 -7.73
C PRO A 72 0.19 -14.92 -6.99
N MET A 73 0.48 -16.07 -7.57
CA MET A 73 1.43 -17.05 -7.04
C MET A 73 2.51 -17.43 -8.07
N ALA A 74 3.70 -17.78 -7.57
CA ALA A 74 4.81 -18.25 -8.38
C ALA A 74 5.65 -19.30 -7.64
N ALA A 75 6.18 -20.27 -8.38
CA ALA A 75 7.32 -21.07 -7.95
C ALA A 75 8.58 -20.46 -8.57
N VAL A 76 9.60 -20.21 -7.74
CA VAL A 76 10.86 -19.60 -8.17
C VAL A 76 12.04 -20.45 -7.74
N VAL A 77 13.13 -20.36 -8.50
CA VAL A 77 14.41 -20.93 -8.09
C VAL A 77 14.88 -20.22 -6.80
N PRO A 78 15.27 -20.97 -5.75
CA PRO A 78 15.67 -20.40 -4.48
C PRO A 78 16.84 -19.43 -4.63
N PHE A 79 16.88 -18.45 -3.74
CA PHE A 79 17.85 -17.34 -3.75
C PHE A 79 17.76 -16.45 -4.99
N CYS A 80 17.98 -16.92 -6.22
CA CYS A 80 17.99 -16.07 -7.41
C CYS A 80 16.61 -15.54 -7.86
N MET A 81 15.51 -16.10 -7.33
CA MET A 81 14.13 -15.68 -7.60
C MET A 81 13.72 -15.78 -9.07
N LYS A 82 14.39 -16.64 -9.86
CA LYS A 82 14.03 -16.87 -11.26
C LYS A 82 12.69 -17.62 -11.33
N PRO A 83 11.64 -17.07 -11.98
CA PRO A 83 10.36 -17.76 -12.10
C PRO A 83 10.49 -19.06 -12.87
N VAL A 84 9.80 -20.09 -12.36
CA VAL A 84 9.72 -21.43 -12.94
C VAL A 84 8.30 -21.70 -13.42
N LEU A 85 7.33 -21.51 -12.52
CA LEU A 85 5.92 -21.62 -12.82
C LEU A 85 5.22 -20.41 -12.21
N VAL A 86 4.37 -19.74 -12.98
CA VAL A 86 3.66 -18.53 -12.53
C VAL A 86 2.18 -18.66 -12.87
N SER A 87 1.34 -18.24 -11.92
CA SER A 87 -0.09 -18.07 -12.17
C SER A 87 -0.34 -16.97 -13.22
N PRO A 88 -1.47 -17.02 -13.95
CA PRO A 88 -1.84 -15.98 -14.90
C PRO A 88 -1.87 -14.58 -14.29
N SER A 89 -2.45 -14.44 -13.09
CA SER A 89 -2.50 -13.16 -12.37
C SER A 89 -1.12 -12.66 -11.94
N PHE A 90 -0.21 -13.54 -11.49
CA PHE A 90 1.17 -13.14 -11.19
C PHE A 90 1.91 -12.70 -12.45
N LYS A 91 1.70 -13.40 -13.57
CA LYS A 91 2.30 -13.03 -14.86
C LYS A 91 1.84 -11.65 -15.33
N GLU A 92 0.53 -11.36 -15.28
CA GLU A 92 -0.04 -10.07 -15.68
C GLU A 92 0.49 -8.90 -14.82
N LEU A 93 0.63 -9.12 -13.51
CA LEU A 93 1.02 -8.09 -12.55
C LEU A 93 2.54 -7.87 -12.50
N PHE A 94 3.32 -8.94 -12.45
CA PHE A 94 4.73 -8.89 -12.07
C PHE A 94 5.71 -9.22 -13.18
N ILE A 95 5.28 -9.70 -14.35
CA ILE A 95 6.19 -10.05 -15.44
C ILE A 95 5.98 -9.10 -16.62
N LYS A 96 7.07 -8.48 -17.08
CA LYS A 96 7.07 -7.64 -18.29
C LYS A 96 7.20 -8.50 -19.55
N GLU A 97 6.95 -7.91 -20.72
CA GLU A 97 7.11 -8.58 -22.01
C GLU A 97 8.55 -9.07 -22.26
N ASP A 98 9.55 -8.38 -21.71
CA ASP A 98 10.96 -8.77 -21.77
C ASP A 98 11.35 -9.87 -20.74
N GLY A 99 10.38 -10.36 -19.97
CA GLY A 99 10.58 -11.38 -18.94
C GLY A 99 11.14 -10.86 -17.61
N SER A 100 11.40 -9.55 -17.49
CA SER A 100 11.86 -8.94 -16.24
C SER A 100 10.72 -8.69 -15.26
N PHE A 101 11.06 -8.54 -13.98
CA PHE A 101 10.08 -8.27 -12.92
C PHE A 101 9.55 -6.82 -13.04
N ARG A 102 8.23 -6.64 -12.97
CA ARG A 102 7.54 -5.36 -12.87
C ARG A 102 7.43 -4.96 -11.39
N GLY A 103 7.50 -3.66 -11.14
CA GLY A 103 7.30 -3.07 -9.82
C GLY A 103 8.59 -2.66 -9.13
N GLU A 104 8.42 -1.82 -8.12
CA GLU A 104 9.48 -1.25 -7.30
C GLU A 104 9.41 -1.87 -5.91
N PHE A 105 10.52 -2.43 -5.44
CA PHE A 105 10.62 -2.88 -4.05
C PHE A 105 10.80 -1.66 -3.15
N LEU A 106 9.94 -1.49 -2.14
CA LEU A 106 10.03 -0.34 -1.22
C LEU A 106 11.35 -0.31 -0.43
N VAL A 107 11.95 -1.48 -0.22
CA VAL A 107 13.28 -1.64 0.40
C VAL A 107 14.44 -1.43 -0.58
N GLY A 108 14.15 -1.13 -1.84
CA GLY A 108 15.12 -1.08 -2.92
C GLY A 108 15.68 -2.44 -3.32
N ARG A 109 16.45 -2.48 -4.42
CA ARG A 109 17.08 -3.73 -4.90
C ARG A 109 18.11 -4.26 -3.92
N ASP A 110 18.89 -3.37 -3.30
CA ASP A 110 19.94 -3.74 -2.34
C ASP A 110 19.34 -4.27 -1.04
N GLY A 111 18.29 -3.63 -0.51
CA GLY A 111 17.58 -4.13 0.66
C GLY A 111 16.93 -5.49 0.39
N PHE A 112 16.33 -5.68 -0.79
CA PHE A 112 15.79 -6.97 -1.21
C PHE A 112 16.89 -8.06 -1.31
N PHE A 113 18.08 -7.73 -1.81
CA PHE A 113 19.22 -8.63 -1.83
C PHE A 113 19.70 -8.99 -0.41
N ARG A 114 19.89 -7.98 0.45
CA ARG A 114 20.31 -8.18 1.85
C ARG A 114 19.31 -9.03 2.65
N GLY A 115 18.01 -8.83 2.45
CA GLY A 115 16.98 -9.66 3.09
C GLY A 115 17.04 -11.13 2.66
N ARG A 116 17.26 -11.39 1.36
CA ARG A 116 17.48 -12.76 0.84
C ARG A 116 18.76 -13.38 1.40
N LEU A 117 19.83 -12.61 1.49
CA LEU A 117 21.10 -13.04 2.07
C LEU A 117 20.93 -13.46 3.53
N ALA A 118 20.36 -12.59 4.37
CA ALA A 118 20.08 -12.88 5.78
C ALA A 118 19.26 -14.17 5.94
N ARG A 119 18.20 -14.34 5.13
CA ARG A 119 17.32 -15.53 5.19
C ARG A 119 18.04 -16.81 4.78
N ALA A 120 18.94 -16.75 3.79
CA ALA A 120 19.76 -17.90 3.40
C ALA A 120 20.72 -18.31 4.52
N TYR A 121 21.43 -17.35 5.12
CA TYR A 121 22.37 -17.61 6.21
C TYR A 121 21.70 -18.15 7.46
N LEU A 122 20.54 -17.60 7.85
CA LEU A 122 19.75 -18.14 8.96
C LEU A 122 19.33 -19.59 8.73
N ARG A 123 19.00 -19.95 7.48
CA ARG A 123 18.67 -21.33 7.14
C ARG A 123 19.89 -22.25 7.20
N ILE A 124 21.08 -21.78 6.78
CA ILE A 124 22.35 -22.52 6.93
C ILE A 124 22.64 -22.75 8.42
N LEU A 125 22.58 -21.69 9.22
CA LEU A 125 22.79 -21.73 10.66
C LEU A 125 21.85 -22.72 11.36
N ARG A 126 20.58 -22.73 10.99
CA ARG A 126 19.61 -23.71 11.49
C ARG A 126 19.95 -25.14 11.09
N SER A 127 20.31 -25.36 9.83
CA SER A 127 20.49 -26.71 9.27
C SER A 127 21.79 -27.38 9.74
N PHE A 128 22.87 -26.61 9.94
CA PHE A 128 24.20 -27.16 10.19
C PHE A 128 24.82 -26.74 11.53
N TYR A 129 24.29 -25.71 12.18
CA TYR A 129 24.90 -25.11 13.38
C TYR A 129 23.96 -25.01 14.60
N GLN A 130 22.74 -25.55 14.50
CA GLN A 130 21.74 -25.62 15.58
C GLN A 130 21.34 -24.26 16.16
N VAL A 131 21.42 -23.21 15.34
CA VAL A 131 20.99 -21.86 15.70
C VAL A 131 19.59 -21.63 15.15
N GLU A 132 18.61 -21.48 16.03
CA GLU A 132 17.23 -21.19 15.67
C GLU A 132 16.92 -19.72 15.89
N GLU A 133 17.09 -18.92 14.84
CA GLU A 133 16.72 -17.52 14.83
C GLU A 133 15.64 -17.27 13.78
N THR A 134 14.70 -16.40 14.12
CA THR A 134 13.60 -16.03 13.22
C THR A 134 13.82 -14.64 12.67
N PHE A 135 13.59 -14.48 11.37
CA PHE A 135 13.72 -13.20 10.69
C PHE A 135 12.52 -13.00 9.79
N ASP A 136 11.71 -12.03 10.18
CA ASP A 136 10.64 -11.53 9.33
C ASP A 136 11.08 -10.21 8.70
N PHE A 137 11.20 -10.22 7.38
CA PHE A 137 11.56 -9.06 6.60
C PHE A 137 10.50 -8.88 5.51
N PRO A 138 9.55 -7.95 5.71
CA PRO A 138 8.47 -7.77 4.77
C PRO A 138 9.00 -7.21 3.46
N VAL A 139 8.83 -7.99 2.39
CA VAL A 139 9.14 -7.52 1.04
C VAL A 139 7.85 -7.01 0.43
N VAL A 140 7.71 -5.68 0.36
CA VAL A 140 6.57 -5.04 -0.30
C VAL A 140 7.02 -4.49 -1.65
N CYS A 141 6.26 -4.83 -2.68
CA CYS A 141 6.42 -4.34 -4.04
C CYS A 141 5.28 -3.37 -4.37
N ARG A 142 5.62 -2.22 -4.93
CA ARG A 142 4.69 -1.24 -5.49
C ARG A 142 4.65 -1.38 -7.01
N LEU A 143 3.47 -1.47 -7.58
CA LEU A 143 3.27 -1.49 -9.03
C LEU A 143 2.01 -0.71 -9.40
N GLN A 144 1.94 -0.16 -10.60
CA GLN A 144 0.71 0.45 -11.10
C GLN A 144 -0.20 -0.60 -11.72
N ASP A 145 -1.48 -0.56 -11.36
CA ASP A 145 -2.51 -1.37 -12.00
C ASP A 145 -2.69 -0.90 -13.45
N PRO A 146 -2.48 -1.76 -14.46
CA PRO A 146 -2.64 -1.37 -15.86
C PRO A 146 -4.07 -0.91 -16.22
N LYS A 147 -5.09 -1.33 -15.46
CA LYS A 147 -6.50 -1.02 -15.74
C LYS A 147 -6.92 0.32 -15.15
N THR A 148 -6.45 0.65 -13.95
CA THR A 148 -6.88 1.84 -13.21
C THR A 148 -5.83 2.94 -13.17
N GLY A 149 -4.55 2.62 -13.42
CA GLY A 149 -3.41 3.51 -13.26
C GLY A 149 -3.01 3.75 -11.80
N LEU A 150 -3.74 3.21 -10.83
CA LEU A 150 -3.50 3.40 -9.40
C LEU A 150 -2.36 2.52 -8.90
N ASP A 151 -1.61 3.02 -7.92
CA ASP A 151 -0.59 2.24 -7.23
C ASP A 151 -1.23 1.07 -6.47
N ARG A 152 -0.65 -0.12 -6.56
CA ARG A 152 -0.99 -1.28 -5.75
C ARG A 152 0.25 -1.79 -5.05
N TYR A 153 0.05 -2.26 -3.83
CA TYR A 153 1.12 -2.75 -2.96
C TYR A 153 0.89 -4.22 -2.68
N TYR A 154 1.90 -5.04 -2.97
CA TYR A 154 1.85 -6.48 -2.73
C TYR A 154 2.98 -6.90 -1.83
N ARG A 155 2.64 -7.61 -0.75
CA ARG A 155 3.61 -8.27 0.13
C ARG A 155 3.94 -9.64 -0.45
N LEU A 156 5.21 -9.88 -0.74
CA LEU A 156 5.69 -11.18 -1.20
C LEU A 156 5.95 -12.09 0.00
N GLN A 157 5.11 -13.10 0.15
CA GLN A 157 5.29 -14.18 1.12
C GLN A 157 6.12 -15.28 0.47
N LEU A 158 7.28 -15.58 1.06
CA LEU A 158 8.22 -16.58 0.57
C LEU A 158 8.15 -17.81 1.46
N ASP A 159 7.69 -18.93 0.90
CA ASP A 159 7.67 -20.23 1.57
C ASP A 159 8.75 -21.15 0.97
N PRO A 160 9.85 -21.38 1.71
CA PRO A 160 10.96 -22.18 1.24
C PRO A 160 10.87 -23.65 1.72
N ARG A 161 9.69 -24.20 1.99
CA ARG A 161 9.55 -25.59 2.49
C ARG A 161 10.10 -26.66 1.54
N PHE A 162 10.09 -26.38 0.23
CA PHE A 162 10.61 -27.29 -0.81
C PHE A 162 12.03 -26.94 -1.23
N THR A 163 12.81 -26.33 -0.34
CA THR A 163 14.23 -26.06 -0.56
C THR A 163 15.12 -26.90 0.34
N GLU A 164 16.27 -27.30 -0.16
CA GLU A 164 17.29 -28.03 0.59
C GLU A 164 18.60 -27.25 0.50
N ILE A 165 19.40 -27.27 1.56
CA ILE A 165 20.77 -26.76 1.53
C ILE A 165 21.71 -27.95 1.65
N LYS A 166 22.63 -28.08 0.69
CA LYS A 166 23.66 -29.12 0.68
C LYS A 166 25.03 -28.52 0.95
N PRO A 167 25.86 -29.16 1.78
CA PRO A 167 27.24 -28.74 1.96
C PRO A 167 28.07 -29.10 0.72
N VAL A 168 28.96 -28.20 0.33
CA VAL A 168 29.96 -28.42 -0.71
C VAL A 168 31.33 -28.53 -0.03
N GLY A 169 31.83 -29.76 0.08
CA GLY A 169 33.06 -30.07 0.81
C GLY A 169 32.91 -29.99 2.34
N GLU A 170 34.02 -29.75 3.03
CA GLU A 170 34.04 -29.67 4.50
C GLU A 170 33.54 -28.32 5.03
N LEU A 171 32.55 -28.38 5.92
CA LEU A 171 31.97 -27.20 6.55
C LEU A 171 32.92 -26.61 7.62
N PRO A 172 33.00 -25.27 7.75
CA PRO A 172 33.72 -24.64 8.85
C PRO A 172 33.08 -25.02 10.19
N VAL A 173 33.89 -25.36 11.19
CA VAL A 173 33.42 -25.46 12.58
C VAL A 173 33.39 -24.05 13.15
N LEU A 174 32.21 -23.60 13.61
CA LEU A 174 32.02 -22.28 14.18
C LEU A 174 32.04 -22.31 15.70
N SER A 175 32.84 -21.45 16.33
CA SER A 175 32.72 -21.15 17.76
C SER A 175 31.45 -20.36 18.05
N GLU A 176 31.04 -20.27 19.33
CA GLU A 176 29.87 -19.47 19.73
C GLU A 176 30.06 -17.98 19.41
N GLU A 177 31.29 -17.46 19.52
CA GLU A 177 31.61 -16.07 19.14
C GLU A 177 31.46 -15.87 17.63
N GLN A 178 31.85 -16.85 16.81
CA GLN A 178 31.67 -16.77 15.36
C GLN A 178 30.20 -16.87 14.97
N LYS A 179 29.39 -17.71 15.64
CA LYS A 179 27.95 -17.76 15.44
C LYS A 179 27.29 -16.42 15.76
N ALA A 180 27.64 -15.81 16.91
CA ALA A 180 27.16 -14.49 17.29
C ALA A 180 27.57 -13.43 16.26
N ALA A 181 28.83 -13.44 15.80
CA ALA A 181 29.31 -12.52 14.77
C ALA A 181 28.55 -12.65 13.44
N VAL A 182 28.17 -13.87 13.02
CA VAL A 182 27.32 -14.08 11.83
C VAL A 182 25.95 -13.47 12.04
N LEU A 183 25.32 -13.68 13.21
CA LEU A 183 24.00 -13.13 13.52
C LEU A 183 23.99 -11.58 13.54
N GLU A 184 25.03 -10.96 14.12
CA GLU A 184 25.19 -9.50 14.12
C GLU A 184 25.41 -8.92 12.71
N ASN A 185 25.90 -9.74 11.77
CA ASN A 185 26.30 -9.32 10.43
C ASN A 185 25.49 -9.96 9.30
N LEU A 186 24.25 -10.43 9.55
CA LEU A 186 23.40 -11.13 8.56
C LEU A 186 23.13 -10.36 7.26
N THR A 187 23.34 -9.05 7.25
CA THR A 187 23.15 -8.20 6.06
C THR A 187 24.46 -7.71 5.43
N ASN A 188 25.61 -8.15 5.96
CA ASN A 188 26.94 -7.76 5.50
C ASN A 188 27.64 -8.92 4.76
N PRO A 189 27.59 -8.95 3.42
CA PRO A 189 28.13 -10.06 2.63
C PRO A 189 29.63 -10.29 2.83
N GLU A 190 30.41 -9.24 3.07
CA GLU A 190 31.87 -9.35 3.19
C GLU A 190 32.27 -10.07 4.49
N VAL A 191 31.63 -9.74 5.61
CA VAL A 191 31.89 -10.39 6.90
C VAL A 191 31.41 -11.84 6.87
N LEU A 192 30.23 -12.07 6.31
CA LEU A 192 29.66 -13.41 6.18
C LEU A 192 30.56 -14.32 5.34
N ARG A 193 31.13 -13.81 4.24
CA ARG A 193 32.05 -14.58 3.39
C ARG A 193 33.32 -15.02 4.11
N GLN A 194 33.82 -14.23 5.06
CA GLN A 194 35.03 -14.56 5.81
C GLN A 194 34.78 -15.68 6.84
N ILE A 195 33.63 -15.64 7.53
CA ILE A 195 33.32 -16.60 8.60
C ILE A 195 32.70 -17.88 8.01
N LEU A 196 31.77 -17.72 7.07
CA LEU A 196 30.95 -18.79 6.53
C LEU A 196 30.78 -18.58 5.00
N PRO A 197 31.78 -19.02 4.21
CA PRO A 197 31.82 -18.77 2.77
C PRO A 197 30.60 -19.36 2.05
N PRO A 198 29.88 -18.60 1.21
CA PRO A 198 28.69 -19.07 0.51
C PRO A 198 28.99 -20.19 -0.49
N GLU A 199 30.21 -20.29 -1.01
CA GLU A 199 30.62 -21.32 -1.97
C GLU A 199 30.62 -22.74 -1.37
N LYS A 200 30.56 -22.85 -0.04
CA LYS A 200 30.43 -24.13 0.68
C LYS A 200 28.98 -24.63 0.78
N PHE A 201 28.02 -23.91 0.20
CA PHE A 201 26.61 -24.23 0.31
C PHE A 201 25.95 -24.16 -1.05
N GLU A 202 25.21 -25.21 -1.38
CA GLU A 202 24.34 -25.24 -2.55
C GLU A 202 22.89 -25.24 -2.10
N ILE A 203 22.10 -24.27 -2.58
CA ILE A 203 20.67 -24.21 -2.31
C ILE A 203 19.92 -24.80 -3.51
N GLN A 204 19.32 -25.96 -3.30
CA GLN A 204 18.51 -26.67 -4.29
C GLN A 204 17.03 -26.61 -3.90
N GLY A 205 16.14 -26.95 -4.85
CA GLY A 205 14.70 -26.97 -4.60
C GLY A 205 13.94 -25.86 -5.31
N LEU A 206 12.79 -25.48 -4.73
CA LEU A 206 11.91 -24.40 -5.17
C LEU A 206 11.37 -23.59 -3.99
N THR A 207 11.26 -22.28 -4.17
CA THR A 207 10.60 -21.38 -3.22
C THR A 207 9.25 -20.99 -3.78
N VAL A 208 8.22 -21.07 -2.95
CA VAL A 208 6.86 -20.65 -3.29
C VAL A 208 6.71 -19.18 -2.92
N VAL A 209 6.14 -18.39 -3.83
CA VAL A 209 5.89 -16.97 -3.64
C VAL A 209 4.40 -16.72 -3.79
N GLU A 210 3.77 -16.17 -2.76
CA GLU A 210 2.42 -15.60 -2.85
C GLU A 210 2.52 -14.08 -2.71
N ALA A 211 1.96 -13.34 -3.66
CA ALA A 211 1.85 -11.89 -3.58
C ALA A 211 0.48 -11.53 -3.00
N VAL A 212 0.48 -11.06 -1.75
CA VAL A 212 -0.72 -10.67 -1.01
C VAL A 212 -0.93 -9.16 -1.17
N ASP A 213 -2.10 -8.76 -1.67
CA ASP A 213 -2.46 -7.34 -1.77
C ASP A 213 -2.56 -6.72 -0.37
N VAL A 214 -1.73 -5.72 -0.11
CA VAL A 214 -1.66 -4.93 1.13
C VAL A 214 -1.89 -3.45 0.86
N THR A 215 -2.45 -3.10 -0.30
CA THR A 215 -2.65 -1.71 -0.76
C THR A 215 -3.36 -0.87 0.29
N GLN A 216 -4.47 -1.36 0.85
CA GLN A 216 -5.24 -0.60 1.83
C GLN A 216 -4.41 -0.26 3.09
N SER A 217 -3.70 -1.24 3.66
CA SER A 217 -2.88 -1.03 4.86
C SER A 217 -1.70 -0.08 4.59
N GLU A 218 -0.99 -0.27 3.47
CA GLU A 218 0.15 0.59 3.11
C GLU A 218 -0.29 2.04 2.85
N VAL A 219 -1.41 2.22 2.16
CA VAL A 219 -1.95 3.56 1.85
C VAL A 219 -2.47 4.24 3.11
N LEU A 220 -3.14 3.52 4.02
CA LEU A 220 -3.57 4.06 5.31
C LEU A 220 -2.37 4.50 6.16
N SER A 221 -1.36 3.65 6.33
CA SER A 221 -0.15 4.02 7.08
C SER A 221 0.58 5.21 6.45
N ALA A 222 0.57 5.32 5.12
CA ALA A 222 1.15 6.46 4.44
C ALA A 222 0.30 7.74 4.58
N LEU A 223 -1.02 7.61 4.58
CA LEU A 223 -1.96 8.71 4.83
C LEU A 223 -1.80 9.26 6.25
N GLU A 224 -1.65 8.39 7.25
CA GLU A 224 -1.35 8.77 8.64
C GLU A 224 -0.05 9.59 8.73
N ARG A 225 1.04 9.10 8.10
CA ARG A 225 2.32 9.82 8.07
C ARG A 225 2.21 11.18 7.39
N ASP A 226 1.56 11.23 6.22
CA ASP A 226 1.37 12.48 5.49
C ASP A 226 0.57 13.46 6.33
N LEU A 227 -0.55 13.03 6.94
CA LEU A 227 -1.37 13.92 7.75
C LEU A 227 -0.66 14.38 9.02
N ILE A 228 0.25 13.61 9.61
CA ILE A 228 1.09 14.07 10.74
C ILE A 228 2.01 15.22 10.30
N ASP A 229 2.58 15.14 9.11
CA ASP A 229 3.46 16.17 8.54
C ASP A 229 2.71 17.50 8.32
N GLN A 230 3.29 18.60 8.82
CA GLN A 230 2.59 19.88 9.01
C GLN A 230 2.17 20.55 7.68
N ASP A 231 2.87 20.27 6.59
CA ASP A 231 2.63 20.93 5.30
C ASP A 231 1.68 20.17 4.36
N SER A 232 1.23 18.96 4.72
CA SER A 232 0.60 18.05 3.77
C SER A 232 -0.81 18.46 3.34
N VAL A 233 -1.65 18.97 4.25
CA VAL A 233 -3.02 19.39 3.91
C VAL A 233 -3.06 20.80 3.32
N PHE A 234 -2.01 21.58 3.55
CA PHE A 234 -2.02 23.04 3.38
C PHE A 234 -1.17 23.53 2.22
N THR A 235 -0.46 22.62 1.55
CA THR A 235 0.25 22.86 0.30
C THR A 235 -0.42 22.10 -0.84
N ARG A 236 -0.40 22.66 -2.06
CA ARG A 236 -0.95 21.99 -3.24
C ARG A 236 -0.29 20.62 -3.47
N ALA A 237 1.04 20.58 -3.39
CA ALA A 237 1.80 19.34 -3.56
C ALA A 237 1.44 18.29 -2.49
N GLY A 238 1.29 18.70 -1.22
CA GLY A 238 0.84 17.81 -0.16
C GLY A 238 -0.57 17.27 -0.39
N PHE A 239 -1.52 18.15 -0.72
CA PHE A 239 -2.90 17.74 -0.90
C PHE A 239 -3.08 16.83 -2.12
N MET A 240 -2.36 17.09 -3.22
CA MET A 240 -2.39 16.20 -4.39
C MET A 240 -1.88 14.79 -4.03
N ARG A 241 -0.88 14.67 -3.13
CA ARG A 241 -0.48 13.34 -2.61
C ARG A 241 -1.59 12.70 -1.80
N LEU A 242 -2.28 13.45 -0.93
CA LEU A 242 -3.41 12.93 -0.15
C LEU A 242 -4.56 12.47 -1.06
N GLN A 243 -4.89 13.26 -2.09
CA GLN A 243 -5.90 12.88 -3.08
C GLN A 243 -5.52 11.59 -3.81
N GLU A 244 -4.26 11.45 -4.23
CA GLU A 244 -3.79 10.24 -4.91
C GLU A 244 -3.86 9.00 -4.00
N ARG A 245 -3.56 9.18 -2.71
CA ARG A 245 -3.75 8.12 -1.71
C ARG A 245 -5.22 7.76 -1.57
N LEU A 246 -6.13 8.73 -1.51
CA LEU A 246 -7.56 8.46 -1.38
C LEU A 246 -8.15 7.81 -2.64
N ARG A 247 -7.67 8.18 -3.83
CA ARG A 247 -7.98 7.49 -5.09
C ARG A 247 -7.54 6.03 -5.04
N THR A 248 -6.30 5.80 -4.61
CA THR A 248 -5.77 4.45 -4.44
C THR A 248 -6.56 3.64 -3.42
N LEU A 249 -6.85 4.23 -2.26
CA LEU A 249 -7.55 3.60 -1.14
C LEU A 249 -9.00 3.22 -1.50
N SER A 250 -9.68 4.06 -2.26
CA SER A 250 -11.05 3.83 -2.74
C SER A 250 -11.11 3.02 -4.05
N GLY A 251 -9.97 2.81 -4.72
CA GLY A 251 -9.92 2.19 -6.04
C GLY A 251 -10.56 3.04 -7.14
N ARG A 252 -10.57 4.37 -7.01
CA ARG A 252 -11.23 5.30 -7.93
C ARG A 252 -10.27 6.36 -8.47
N PRO A 253 -9.79 6.24 -9.72
CA PRO A 253 -8.84 7.20 -10.27
C PRO A 253 -9.43 8.60 -10.47
N ASP A 254 -10.73 8.68 -10.77
CA ASP A 254 -11.43 9.95 -11.03
C ASP A 254 -11.95 10.62 -9.75
N LEU A 255 -11.60 10.09 -8.56
CA LEU A 255 -12.08 10.63 -7.30
C LEU A 255 -11.41 11.99 -7.01
N VAL A 256 -12.25 12.95 -6.64
CA VAL A 256 -11.87 14.30 -6.25
C VAL A 256 -12.19 14.48 -4.77
N VAL A 257 -11.25 15.08 -4.04
CA VAL A 257 -11.39 15.35 -2.61
C VAL A 257 -11.57 16.85 -2.42
N GLY A 258 -12.61 17.22 -1.70
CA GLY A 258 -12.84 18.57 -1.20
C GLY A 258 -12.56 18.63 0.30
N LEU A 259 -11.96 19.73 0.74
CA LEU A 259 -11.73 19.99 2.15
C LEU A 259 -12.03 21.45 2.46
N ALA A 260 -12.87 21.68 3.47
CA ALA A 260 -13.22 23.00 3.93
C ALA A 260 -13.12 23.06 5.46
N ALA A 261 -12.62 24.18 5.97
CA ALA A 261 -12.60 24.47 7.39
C ALA A 261 -13.65 25.53 7.73
N LEU A 262 -14.35 25.33 8.83
CA LEU A 262 -15.30 26.28 9.38
C LEU A 262 -14.61 27.13 10.44
N ASN A 263 -14.80 28.45 10.35
CA ASN A 263 -14.31 29.39 11.33
C ASN A 263 -15.27 30.56 11.48
N GLU A 264 -15.97 30.60 12.61
CA GLU A 264 -17.04 31.57 12.87
C GLU A 264 -18.05 31.56 11.69
N ASP A 265 -18.32 32.71 11.08
CA ASP A 265 -19.27 32.84 9.96
C ASP A 265 -18.62 32.61 8.57
N GLN A 266 -17.40 32.05 8.53
CA GLN A 266 -16.61 31.88 7.31
C GLN A 266 -16.29 30.42 7.04
N VAL A 267 -16.36 30.06 5.77
CA VAL A 267 -15.89 28.77 5.24
C VAL A 267 -14.58 29.02 4.50
N PHE A 268 -13.50 28.42 4.98
CA PHE A 268 -12.21 28.39 4.29
C PHE A 268 -12.15 27.16 3.39
N ILE A 269 -12.13 27.38 2.08
CA ILE A 269 -11.93 26.29 1.13
C ILE A 269 -10.44 25.94 1.12
N LEU A 270 -10.10 24.83 1.78
CA LEU A 270 -8.72 24.37 1.95
C LEU A 270 -8.21 23.66 0.71
N ASN A 271 -9.08 23.03 -0.08
CA ASN A 271 -8.80 22.57 -1.43
C ASN A 271 -10.11 22.18 -2.13
N LEU A 272 -10.21 22.50 -3.41
CA LEU A 272 -11.15 21.91 -4.36
C LEU A 272 -10.26 21.08 -5.26
N GLY A 273 -10.27 19.74 -5.18
CA GLY A 273 -9.29 18.83 -5.82
C GLY A 273 -9.17 18.85 -7.37
N CYS A 274 -9.41 20.00 -7.99
CA CYS A 274 -9.23 20.40 -9.38
C CYS A 274 -7.95 21.25 -9.53
N GLU A 275 -7.31 21.19 -10.70
CA GLU A 275 -6.12 22.00 -11.00
C GLU A 275 -6.45 23.50 -11.14
N THR A 276 -6.39 24.26 -10.05
CA THR A 276 -6.32 25.72 -10.14
C THR A 276 -4.88 26.16 -10.41
N HIS A 277 -4.67 27.07 -11.36
CA HIS A 277 -3.36 27.57 -11.76
C HIS A 277 -2.71 28.41 -10.64
N GLY A 278 -1.61 27.93 -10.08
CA GLY A 278 -0.77 28.64 -9.08
C GLY A 278 -0.02 27.68 -8.14
N ASP A 279 1.23 28.02 -7.78
CA ASP A 279 2.13 27.20 -6.95
C ASP A 279 2.23 27.66 -5.48
N GLY A 280 1.22 28.39 -4.98
CA GLY A 280 1.20 28.92 -3.62
C GLY A 280 0.67 27.95 -2.55
N PRO A 281 0.85 28.27 -1.24
CA PRO A 281 0.16 27.59 -0.14
C PRO A 281 -1.36 27.68 -0.37
N ILE A 282 -2.11 26.62 -0.11
CA ILE A 282 -3.55 26.62 -0.43
C ILE A 282 -4.31 27.63 0.44
N PHE A 283 -3.82 27.91 1.65
CA PHE A 283 -4.33 29.00 2.48
C PHE A 283 -4.11 30.42 1.91
N ALA A 284 -3.14 30.60 1.02
CA ALA A 284 -2.89 31.89 0.38
C ALA A 284 -3.81 32.13 -0.83
N GLY A 285 -4.48 31.09 -1.34
CA GLY A 285 -5.38 31.15 -2.50
C GLY A 285 -6.79 30.55 -2.29
N GLY A 286 -7.10 29.99 -1.11
CA GLY A 286 -8.40 29.39 -0.81
C GLY A 286 -9.51 30.45 -0.72
N GLU A 287 -10.58 30.26 -1.49
CA GLU A 287 -11.75 31.13 -1.42
C GLU A 287 -12.31 31.13 0.00
N VAL A 288 -12.55 32.32 0.55
CA VAL A 288 -13.39 32.47 1.74
C VAL A 288 -14.77 32.78 1.27
N ILE A 289 -15.66 31.86 1.60
CA ILE A 289 -17.05 31.95 1.26
C ILE A 289 -17.81 32.22 2.55
N PRO A 290 -18.68 33.23 2.60
CA PRO A 290 -19.59 33.42 3.72
C PRO A 290 -20.39 32.14 3.96
N GLN A 291 -20.52 31.72 5.22
CA GLN A 291 -21.28 30.50 5.54
C GLN A 291 -22.73 30.55 5.05
N ALA A 292 -23.30 31.77 4.94
CA ALA A 292 -24.63 32.00 4.38
C ALA A 292 -24.81 31.47 2.94
N GLU A 293 -23.74 31.36 2.14
CA GLU A 293 -23.84 30.79 0.77
C GLU A 293 -24.10 29.29 0.76
N PHE A 294 -23.82 28.60 1.87
CA PHE A 294 -24.12 27.18 2.03
C PHE A 294 -25.53 26.92 2.60
N GLN A 295 -26.31 27.96 2.89
CA GLN A 295 -27.63 27.79 3.48
C GLN A 295 -28.56 26.97 2.56
N GLY A 296 -29.16 25.91 3.10
CA GLY A 296 -30.01 24.99 2.34
C GLY A 296 -29.26 23.97 1.48
N SER A 297 -27.93 24.00 1.47
CA SER A 297 -27.10 23.03 0.75
C SER A 297 -27.04 21.67 1.46
N LEU A 298 -26.61 20.65 0.74
CA LEU A 298 -26.29 19.33 1.28
C LEU A 298 -25.15 19.41 2.30
N TYR A 299 -24.22 20.35 2.16
CA TYR A 299 -23.13 20.55 3.12
C TYR A 299 -23.66 21.08 4.47
N GLU A 300 -24.56 22.05 4.44
CA GLU A 300 -25.22 22.53 5.66
C GLU A 300 -26.01 21.41 6.35
N LYS A 301 -26.71 20.59 5.56
CA LYS A 301 -27.42 19.43 6.08
C LYS A 301 -26.48 18.43 6.76
N ALA A 302 -25.32 18.13 6.17
CA ALA A 302 -24.33 17.21 6.75
C ALA A 302 -23.79 17.73 8.09
N VAL A 303 -23.50 19.03 8.17
CA VAL A 303 -23.04 19.72 9.38
C VAL A 303 -24.11 19.70 10.47
N LYS A 304 -25.36 20.06 10.15
CA LYS A 304 -26.48 20.09 11.11
C LYS A 304 -26.83 18.71 11.65
N GLU A 305 -26.81 17.69 10.80
CA GLU A 305 -27.12 16.31 11.18
C GLU A 305 -25.92 15.57 11.80
N GLN A 306 -24.72 16.17 11.77
CA GLN A 306 -23.46 15.60 12.27
C GLN A 306 -23.21 14.16 11.80
N ARG A 307 -23.52 13.88 10.53
CA ARG A 307 -23.33 12.55 9.94
C ARG A 307 -22.89 12.66 8.49
N ILE A 308 -22.28 11.58 8.01
CA ILE A 308 -21.92 11.44 6.60
C ILE A 308 -23.20 11.41 5.77
N LEU A 309 -23.29 12.30 4.78
CA LEU A 309 -24.34 12.27 3.77
C LEU A 309 -23.82 11.60 2.51
N ARG A 310 -24.58 10.60 2.06
CA ARG A 310 -24.33 9.92 0.79
C ARG A 310 -25.37 10.35 -0.24
N ILE A 311 -24.89 10.87 -1.36
CA ILE A 311 -25.71 11.34 -2.48
C ILE A 311 -25.29 10.54 -3.72
N PRO A 312 -26.09 9.52 -4.11
CA PRO A 312 -25.75 8.67 -5.26
C PRO A 312 -25.70 9.43 -6.59
N ASP A 313 -26.54 10.45 -6.77
CA ASP A 313 -26.52 11.27 -7.98
C ASP A 313 -26.98 12.71 -7.67
N VAL A 314 -26.04 13.65 -7.60
CA VAL A 314 -26.30 15.07 -7.33
C VAL A 314 -27.28 15.65 -8.36
N ALA A 315 -27.28 15.14 -9.60
CA ALA A 315 -28.19 15.62 -10.65
C ALA A 315 -29.67 15.25 -10.39
N ARG A 316 -29.94 14.29 -9.48
CA ARG A 316 -31.30 13.87 -9.11
C ARG A 316 -31.85 14.60 -7.89
N GLU A 317 -31.04 15.45 -7.25
CA GLU A 317 -31.48 16.22 -6.10
C GLU A 317 -32.51 17.29 -6.50
N ARG A 318 -33.62 17.32 -5.77
CA ARG A 318 -34.77 18.20 -6.08
C ARG A 318 -34.47 19.68 -5.79
N LEU A 319 -33.70 19.93 -4.75
CA LEU A 319 -33.27 21.26 -4.33
C LEU A 319 -31.76 21.29 -4.48
N ARG A 320 -31.29 22.15 -5.38
CA ARG A 320 -29.87 22.38 -5.65
C ARG A 320 -29.57 23.86 -5.44
N THR A 321 -28.60 24.14 -4.59
CA THR A 321 -28.06 25.48 -4.38
C THR A 321 -26.93 25.74 -5.37
N SER A 322 -26.32 26.92 -5.31
CA SER A 322 -25.11 27.25 -6.10
C SER A 322 -23.96 26.26 -5.85
N VAL A 323 -23.90 25.66 -4.64
CA VAL A 323 -22.88 24.69 -4.25
C VAL A 323 -23.06 23.37 -5.01
N GLU A 324 -24.28 22.79 -5.03
CA GLU A 324 -24.52 21.56 -5.80
C GLU A 324 -24.36 21.77 -7.31
N GLU A 325 -24.73 22.95 -7.82
CA GLU A 325 -24.48 23.29 -9.22
C GLU A 325 -22.99 23.47 -9.53
N ALA A 326 -22.16 23.90 -8.57
CA ALA A 326 -20.71 23.90 -8.72
C ALA A 326 -20.14 22.48 -8.79
N VAL A 327 -20.62 21.56 -7.94
CA VAL A 327 -20.23 20.13 -7.99
C VAL A 327 -20.60 19.50 -9.33
N LEU A 328 -21.77 19.80 -9.89
CA LEU A 328 -22.16 19.31 -11.21
C LEU A 328 -21.29 19.90 -12.33
N ARG A 329 -20.96 21.19 -12.26
CA ARG A 329 -20.09 21.86 -13.25
C ARG A 329 -18.67 21.33 -13.24
N SER A 330 -18.16 20.88 -12.09
CA SER A 330 -16.85 20.19 -12.00
C SER A 330 -16.92 18.71 -12.41
N GLY A 331 -18.10 18.21 -12.81
CA GLY A 331 -18.31 16.85 -13.28
C GLY A 331 -18.69 15.86 -12.18
N GLY A 332 -18.82 16.29 -10.93
CA GLY A 332 -19.22 15.44 -9.81
C GLY A 332 -20.68 14.97 -9.94
N ARG A 333 -20.88 13.65 -9.88
CA ARG A 333 -22.20 13.00 -9.93
C ARG A 333 -22.51 12.25 -8.65
N SER A 334 -21.62 11.40 -8.16
CA SER A 334 -21.78 10.77 -6.84
C SER A 334 -20.94 11.53 -5.82
N LEU A 335 -21.55 11.86 -4.67
CA LEU A 335 -20.96 12.73 -3.64
C LEU A 335 -21.13 12.10 -2.24
N LEU A 336 -20.04 12.07 -1.47
CA LEU A 336 -20.06 11.86 -0.03
C LEU A 336 -19.65 13.14 0.66
N ILE A 337 -20.39 13.59 1.66
CA ILE A 337 -20.05 14.75 2.48
C ILE A 337 -19.93 14.28 3.92
N ALA A 338 -18.77 14.47 4.51
CA ALA A 338 -18.48 14.11 5.89
C ALA A 338 -18.17 15.37 6.72
N PRO A 339 -18.88 15.58 7.83
CA PRO A 339 -18.53 16.63 8.76
C PRO A 339 -17.23 16.29 9.50
N LEU A 340 -16.36 17.29 9.66
CA LEU A 340 -15.13 17.18 10.46
C LEU A 340 -15.37 17.82 11.82
N SER A 341 -15.22 17.02 12.87
CA SER A 341 -15.36 17.46 14.26
C SER A 341 -14.10 17.16 15.07
N TYR A 342 -13.73 18.09 15.95
CA TYR A 342 -12.68 17.90 16.95
C TYR A 342 -13.21 18.24 18.33
N GLN A 343 -13.11 17.29 19.28
CA GLN A 343 -13.63 17.45 20.64
C GLN A 343 -15.11 17.92 20.71
N GLY A 344 -15.96 17.41 19.81
CA GLY A 344 -17.38 17.74 19.74
C GLY A 344 -17.71 19.08 19.03
N VAL A 345 -16.70 19.84 18.62
CA VAL A 345 -16.87 21.09 17.85
C VAL A 345 -16.74 20.80 16.36
N MET A 346 -17.66 21.33 15.55
CA MET A 346 -17.57 21.27 14.09
C MET A 346 -16.48 22.23 13.60
N ILE A 347 -15.50 21.69 12.89
CA ILE A 347 -14.34 22.44 12.40
C ILE A 347 -14.25 22.48 10.88
N GLY A 348 -15.11 21.76 10.16
CA GLY A 348 -15.02 21.66 8.72
C GLY A 348 -15.92 20.62 8.09
N THR A 349 -15.74 20.43 6.79
CA THR A 349 -16.29 19.32 6.01
C THR A 349 -15.21 18.75 5.10
N MET A 350 -15.28 17.45 4.85
CA MET A 350 -14.55 16.76 3.81
C MET A 350 -15.56 16.15 2.85
N ASP A 351 -15.34 16.24 1.55
CA ASP A 351 -16.19 15.61 0.56
C ASP A 351 -15.40 14.80 -0.47
N LEU A 352 -16.03 13.72 -0.94
CA LEU A 352 -15.52 12.87 -2.02
C LEU A 352 -16.50 12.94 -3.18
N ALA A 353 -16.03 13.30 -4.37
CA ALA A 353 -16.84 13.39 -5.57
C ALA A 353 -16.27 12.48 -6.68
N THR A 354 -17.16 11.88 -7.46
CA THR A 354 -16.80 11.07 -8.65
C THR A 354 -17.78 11.35 -9.80
N PRO A 355 -17.36 11.19 -11.07
CA PRO A 355 -18.19 11.52 -12.22
C PRO A 355 -19.28 10.49 -12.55
N ARG A 356 -19.26 9.33 -11.88
CA ARG A 356 -20.23 8.26 -12.11
C ARG A 356 -21.33 8.28 -11.05
N PRO A 357 -22.62 8.24 -11.43
CA PRO A 357 -23.71 8.05 -10.47
C PRO A 357 -23.57 6.71 -9.72
N GLY A 358 -23.77 6.74 -8.41
CA GLY A 358 -23.76 5.56 -7.55
C GLY A 358 -22.38 5.00 -7.25
N ASP A 359 -21.30 5.63 -7.73
CA ASP A 359 -19.92 5.17 -7.55
C ASP A 359 -19.59 5.09 -6.04
N LEU A 360 -20.02 6.06 -5.24
CA LEU A 360 -19.73 6.08 -3.80
C LEU A 360 -20.85 5.39 -3.02
N GLY A 361 -20.55 4.20 -2.50
CA GLY A 361 -21.44 3.28 -1.80
C GLY A 361 -21.22 3.23 -0.28
N PRO A 362 -21.87 2.26 0.40
CA PRO A 362 -21.65 2.03 1.83
C PRO A 362 -20.21 1.65 2.18
N VAL A 363 -19.47 1.01 1.27
CA VAL A 363 -18.05 0.65 1.49
C VAL A 363 -17.20 1.91 1.59
N GLU A 364 -17.41 2.89 0.72
CA GLU A 364 -16.70 4.18 0.78
C GLU A 364 -17.09 5.00 2.02
N VAL A 365 -18.31 4.83 2.55
CA VAL A 365 -18.70 5.45 3.83
C VAL A 365 -17.88 4.87 4.99
N LEU A 366 -17.77 3.54 5.10
CA LEU A 366 -16.96 2.88 6.14
C LEU A 366 -15.48 3.28 6.02
N LEU A 367 -14.98 3.37 4.79
CA LEU A 367 -13.62 3.82 4.54
C LEU A 367 -13.40 5.26 5.00
N LEU A 368 -14.35 6.15 4.72
CA LEU A 368 -14.29 7.55 5.13
C LEU A 368 -14.35 7.67 6.65
N GLU A 369 -15.24 6.93 7.33
CA GLU A 369 -15.33 6.87 8.80
C GLU A 369 -13.99 6.50 9.45
N GLN A 370 -13.23 5.58 8.85
CA GLN A 370 -11.92 5.16 9.34
C GLN A 370 -10.89 6.31 9.31
N ILE A 371 -10.90 7.14 8.27
CA ILE A 371 -9.87 8.17 8.05
C ILE A 371 -10.26 9.56 8.58
N LEU A 372 -11.55 9.82 8.80
CA LEU A 372 -12.06 11.13 9.22
C LEU A 372 -11.34 11.71 10.45
N PRO A 373 -11.03 10.95 11.51
CA PRO A 373 -10.33 11.49 12.68
C PRO A 373 -8.95 12.09 12.33
N LEU A 374 -8.23 11.50 11.37
CA LEU A 374 -6.93 11.99 10.93
C LEU A 374 -7.06 13.34 10.22
N PHE A 375 -8.07 13.48 9.35
CA PHE A 375 -8.37 14.74 8.68
C PHE A 375 -8.87 15.81 9.65
N SER A 376 -9.73 15.46 10.60
CA SER A 376 -10.18 16.39 11.66
C SER A 376 -9.00 16.94 12.45
N MET A 377 -8.06 16.08 12.85
CA MET A 377 -6.85 16.50 13.55
C MET A 377 -5.94 17.38 12.70
N ALA A 378 -5.81 17.10 11.40
CA ALA A 378 -5.03 17.93 10.49
C ALA A 378 -5.67 19.31 10.28
N VAL A 379 -6.97 19.37 9.97
CA VAL A 379 -7.71 20.64 9.82
C VAL A 379 -7.66 21.47 11.10
N LYS A 380 -7.84 20.85 12.27
CA LYS A 380 -7.74 21.55 13.56
C LYS A 380 -6.38 22.21 13.75
N ARG A 381 -5.29 21.50 13.47
CA ARG A 381 -3.93 22.05 13.56
C ARG A 381 -3.73 23.24 12.61
N GLY A 382 -4.25 23.16 11.39
CA GLY A 382 -4.21 24.28 10.45
C GLY A 382 -4.98 25.50 10.94
N LEU A 383 -6.17 25.29 11.51
CA LEU A 383 -6.95 26.37 12.12
C LEU A 383 -6.20 27.03 13.28
N ASP A 384 -5.55 26.23 14.14
CA ASP A 384 -4.75 26.75 15.26
C ASP A 384 -3.54 27.56 14.76
N GLU A 385 -2.86 27.12 13.71
CA GLU A 385 -1.75 27.85 13.12
C GLU A 385 -2.19 29.19 12.50
N ILE A 386 -3.33 29.20 11.80
CA ILE A 386 -3.94 30.43 11.29
C ILE A 386 -4.19 31.39 12.45
N GLU A 387 -4.80 30.92 13.53
CA GLU A 387 -5.09 31.76 14.68
C GLU A 387 -3.81 32.31 15.32
N HIS A 388 -2.79 31.47 15.50
CA HIS A 388 -1.48 31.92 16.00
C HIS A 388 -0.87 33.02 15.13
N ARG A 389 -0.94 32.89 13.80
CA ARG A 389 -0.43 33.91 12.86
C ARG A 389 -1.24 35.20 12.90
N VAL A 390 -2.56 35.09 12.96
CA VAL A 390 -3.47 36.25 13.09
C VAL A 390 -3.15 37.03 14.36
N GLN A 391 -3.02 36.34 15.49
CA GLN A 391 -2.65 36.94 16.77
C GLN A 391 -1.25 37.57 16.73
N GLY A 392 -0.30 36.96 16.02
CA GLY A 392 1.03 37.54 15.78
C GLY A 392 0.97 38.87 15.05
N VAL A 393 0.22 38.95 13.94
CA VAL A 393 0.03 40.20 13.18
C VAL A 393 -0.67 41.26 14.01
N ILE A 394 -1.71 40.89 14.76
CA ILE A 394 -2.41 41.83 15.64
C ILE A 394 -1.46 42.39 16.69
N LYS A 395 -0.64 41.56 17.34
CA LYS A 395 0.33 42.01 18.35
C LYS A 395 1.44 42.88 17.76
N GLU A 396 1.88 42.60 16.53
CA GLU A 396 2.90 43.42 15.85
C GLU A 396 2.33 44.80 15.44
N LYS A 397 1.09 44.83 14.93
CA LYS A 397 0.49 46.03 14.33
C LYS A 397 -0.40 46.82 15.30
N CYS A 398 -0.77 46.26 16.46
CA CYS A 398 -1.69 46.86 17.41
C CYS A 398 -1.21 46.65 18.86
N THR A 399 -1.22 47.72 19.66
CA THR A 399 -0.71 47.72 21.04
C THR A 399 -1.75 47.33 22.10
N ALA A 400 -3.03 47.53 21.81
CA ALA A 400 -4.14 47.09 22.66
C ALA A 400 -5.41 46.91 21.82
N VAL A 401 -6.04 45.73 21.89
CA VAL A 401 -7.30 45.43 21.20
C VAL A 401 -8.38 45.15 22.24
N HIS A 402 -9.47 45.90 22.21
CA HIS A 402 -10.61 45.67 23.08
C HIS A 402 -11.44 44.48 22.56
N PRO A 403 -11.92 43.54 23.42
CA PRO A 403 -12.62 42.32 22.99
C PRO A 403 -13.79 42.57 22.02
N ALA A 404 -14.56 43.65 22.25
CA ALA A 404 -15.72 44.02 21.42
C ALA A 404 -15.40 44.32 19.95
N VAL A 405 -14.15 44.64 19.60
CA VAL A 405 -13.73 44.96 18.22
C VAL A 405 -12.70 43.99 17.66
N GLU A 406 -12.30 42.99 18.45
CA GLU A 406 -11.25 42.02 18.10
C GLU A 406 -11.53 41.30 16.78
N TRP A 407 -12.80 41.00 16.49
CA TRP A 407 -13.24 40.41 15.22
C TRP A 407 -12.84 41.24 13.98
N ARG A 408 -12.83 42.58 14.07
CA ARG A 408 -12.44 43.46 12.94
C ARG A 408 -10.94 43.37 12.69
N PHE A 409 -10.15 43.28 13.77
CA PHE A 409 -8.70 43.14 13.70
C PHE A 409 -8.31 41.74 13.20
N ARG A 410 -8.98 40.68 13.67
CA ARG A 410 -8.81 39.31 13.15
C ARG A 410 -9.12 39.26 11.66
N ARG A 411 -10.23 39.86 11.21
CA ARG A 411 -10.57 39.92 9.78
C ARG A 411 -9.54 40.68 8.94
N ALA A 412 -9.04 41.82 9.43
CA ALA A 412 -8.02 42.61 8.75
C ALA A 412 -6.66 41.89 8.70
N ALA A 413 -6.27 41.22 9.78
CA ALA A 413 -5.04 40.43 9.84
C ALA A 413 -5.08 39.22 8.90
N LEU A 414 -6.21 38.52 8.80
CA LEU A 414 -6.42 37.45 7.81
C LEU A 414 -6.28 37.98 6.38
N GLN A 415 -6.87 39.13 6.07
CA GLN A 415 -6.76 39.75 4.74
C GLN A 415 -5.31 40.18 4.44
N TYR A 416 -4.61 40.73 5.42
CA TYR A 416 -3.20 41.12 5.31
C TYR A 416 -2.28 39.91 5.09
N LEU A 417 -2.49 38.81 5.83
CA LEU A 417 -1.71 37.58 5.68
C LEU A 417 -1.85 36.94 4.28
N ARG A 418 -2.95 37.25 3.57
CA ARG A 418 -3.17 36.84 2.18
C ARG A 418 -2.49 37.76 1.18
N SER A 419 -2.62 39.09 1.34
CA SER A 419 -2.05 40.06 0.40
C SER A 419 -0.53 40.15 0.47
N SER A 420 0.07 39.81 1.62
CA SER A 420 1.52 39.97 1.87
C SER A 420 2.38 38.81 1.37
N ARG A 421 1.81 37.84 0.65
CA ARG A 421 2.50 36.65 0.12
C ARG A 421 2.23 36.41 -1.39
N GLY A 422 1.83 37.46 -2.10
CA GLY A 422 1.77 37.50 -3.57
C GLY A 422 3.13 37.77 -4.19
#